data_AF-F0KMU0-F1
#
_entry.id   AF-F0KMU0-F1
#
_cell.length_a   1.000
_cell.length_b   1.000
_cell.length_c   1.000
_cell.angle_alpha   90.00
_cell.angle_beta   90.00
_cell.angle_gamma   90.00
#
_symmetry.space_group_name_H-M   'P 1'
#
loop_
_entity.id
_entity.type
_entity.pdbx_description
1 polymer ?
#
loop_
_entity_poly.entity_id
_entity_poly.type
_entity_poly.pdbx_seq_one_letter_code
_entity_poly.pdbx_strand_id
1 'polypeptide(L)'
;MTKRETIITTATSLFNQKSYTSIGVDRIIAESNVAKMTFYKYFSSKEALIEECLYKRNLEIQYSILEKIKNTNNPLIKLKKIFNWHIDWINN
;
A
#
# COMPACT_ATOMS: atom_id res chain seq x y z
N MET A 1 -10.62 10.89 -5.60
CA MET A 1 -9.22 10.56 -5.29
C MET A 1 -8.36 11.78 -5.60
N THR A 2 -7.56 12.23 -4.65
CA THR A 2 -6.62 13.35 -4.85
C THR A 2 -5.47 12.92 -5.77
N LYS A 3 -4.76 13.87 -6.39
CA LYS A 3 -3.58 13.55 -7.22
C LYS A 3 -2.51 12.79 -6.43
N ARG A 4 -2.33 13.14 -5.14
CA ARG A 4 -1.44 12.42 -4.21
C ARG A 4 -1.85 10.95 -4.07
N GLU A 5 -3.14 10.68 -3.83
CA GLU A 5 -3.67 9.32 -3.69
C GLU A 5 -3.57 8.52 -4.99
N THR A 6 -3.80 9.16 -6.15
CA THR A 6 -3.61 8.53 -7.46
C THR A 6 -2.17 8.07 -7.63
N ILE A 7 -1.18 8.92 -7.32
CA ILE A 7 0.24 8.57 -7.42
C ILE A 7 0.57 7.38 -6.50
N ILE A 8 0.13 7.41 -5.23
CA ILE A 8 0.39 6.31 -4.27
C ILE A 8 -0.23 5.00 -4.76
N THR A 9 -1.47 5.05 -5.26
CA THR A 9 -2.18 3.86 -5.72
C THR A 9 -1.53 3.25 -6.96
N THR A 10 -1.16 4.08 -7.95
CA THR A 10 -0.41 3.64 -9.13
C THR A 10 0.94 3.06 -8.76
N ALA A 11 1.71 3.75 -7.92
CA ALA A 11 3.03 3.29 -7.49
C ALA A 11 2.96 1.96 -6.73
N THR A 12 2.00 1.82 -5.81
CA THR A 12 1.76 0.57 -5.08
C THR A 12 1.45 -0.58 -6.02
N SER A 13 0.60 -0.37 -7.03
CA SER A 13 0.29 -1.39 -8.04
C SER A 13 1.55 -1.82 -8.81
N LEU A 14 2.35 -0.85 -9.27
CA LEU A 14 3.59 -1.11 -9.99
C LEU A 14 4.63 -1.84 -9.15
N PHE A 15 4.79 -1.48 -7.87
CA PHE A 15 5.70 -2.12 -6.94
C PHE A 15 5.25 -3.52 -6.49
N ASN A 16 3.96 -3.85 -6.59
CA ASN A 16 3.50 -5.21 -6.33
C ASN A 16 3.75 -6.12 -7.54
N GLN A 17 3.63 -5.59 -8.77
CA GLN A 17 3.84 -6.36 -10.00
C GLN A 17 5.33 -6.59 -10.32
N LYS A 18 6.19 -5.66 -9.90
CA LYS A 18 7.63 -5.64 -10.15
C LYS A 18 8.34 -5.14 -8.89
N SER A 19 9.65 -5.37 -8.75
CA SER A 19 10.39 -4.78 -7.62
C SER A 19 10.38 -3.25 -7.66
N TYR A 20 10.29 -2.60 -6.49
CA TYR A 20 10.42 -1.15 -6.37
C TYR A 20 11.73 -0.64 -6.99
N THR A 21 12.82 -1.42 -6.97
CA THR A 21 14.10 -1.04 -7.60
C THR A 21 13.99 -0.89 -9.12
N SER A 22 13.13 -1.69 -9.76
CA SER A 22 12.97 -1.74 -11.22
C SER A 22 12.04 -0.67 -11.81
N ILE A 23 11.25 0.01 -10.98
CA ILE A 23 10.26 1.01 -11.42
C ILE A 23 10.83 2.43 -11.28
N GLY A 24 10.97 3.15 -12.38
CA GLY A 24 11.41 4.55 -12.38
C GLY A 24 10.28 5.55 -12.09
N VAL A 25 10.63 6.76 -11.64
CA VAL A 25 9.66 7.83 -11.36
C VAL A 25 8.88 8.25 -12.60
N ASP A 26 9.52 8.34 -13.77
CA ASP A 26 8.84 8.74 -15.01
C ASP A 26 7.74 7.73 -15.43
N ARG A 27 7.93 6.43 -15.15
CA ARG A 27 6.90 5.42 -15.39
C ARG A 27 5.69 5.61 -14.47
N ILE A 28 5.95 5.90 -13.19
CA ILE A 28 4.88 6.19 -12.22
C ILE A 28 4.10 7.44 -12.66
N ILE A 29 4.79 8.50 -13.10
CA ILE A 29 4.17 9.73 -13.63
C ILE A 29 3.27 9.41 -14.82
N ALA A 30 3.78 8.66 -15.80
CA ALA A 30 3.04 8.28 -16.99
C ALA A 30 1.78 7.48 -16.66
N GLU A 31 1.91 6.43 -15.84
CA GLU A 31 0.79 5.56 -15.49
C GLU A 31 -0.21 6.19 -14.49
N SER A 32 0.21 7.21 -13.73
CA SER A 32 -0.69 7.96 -12.84
C SER A 32 -1.40 9.12 -13.54
N ASN A 33 -1.04 9.41 -14.79
CA ASN A 33 -1.59 10.50 -15.60
C ASN A 33 -1.56 11.85 -14.85
N VAL A 34 -0.39 12.17 -14.28
CA VAL A 34 -0.12 13.45 -13.61
C VAL A 34 1.03 14.17 -14.31
N ALA A 35 1.08 15.49 -14.20
CA ALA A 35 2.25 16.23 -14.69
C ALA A 35 3.46 15.99 -13.77
N LYS A 36 4.68 16.02 -14.33
CA LYS A 36 5.93 15.85 -13.57
C LYS A 36 6.06 16.82 -12.40
N MET A 37 5.71 18.10 -12.60
CA MET A 37 5.68 19.08 -11.51
C MET A 37 4.66 18.73 -10.42
N THR A 38 3.51 18.14 -10.78
CA THR A 38 2.52 17.68 -9.80
C THR A 38 3.07 16.52 -8.98
N PHE A 39 3.81 15.60 -9.58
CA PHE A 39 4.47 14.53 -8.83
C PHE A 39 5.44 15.10 -7.78
N TYR A 40 6.37 15.95 -8.21
CA TYR A 40 7.39 16.51 -7.31
C TYR A 40 6.83 17.49 -6.28
N LYS A 41 5.63 18.05 -6.51
CA LYS A 41 4.89 18.80 -5.48
C LYS A 41 4.49 17.91 -4.28
N TYR A 42 4.20 16.63 -4.52
CA TYR A 42 3.77 15.70 -3.47
C TYR A 42 4.89 14.82 -2.92
N PHE A 43 5.86 14.44 -3.76
CA PHE A 43 6.93 13.53 -3.40
C PHE A 43 8.27 14.08 -3.89
N SER A 44 9.16 14.41 -2.94
CA SER A 44 10.50 14.95 -3.23
C SER A 44 11.41 13.92 -3.89
N SER A 45 11.21 12.63 -3.60
CA SER A 45 11.97 11.52 -4.17
C SER A 45 11.10 10.27 -4.35
N LYS A 46 11.69 9.24 -4.99
CA LYS A 46 11.06 7.93 -5.10
C LYS A 46 10.96 7.24 -3.73
N GLU A 47 11.96 7.43 -2.89
CA GLU A 47 12.04 6.88 -1.54
C GLU A 47 10.93 7.45 -0.66
N ALA A 48 10.70 8.76 -0.73
CA ALA A 48 9.58 9.41 -0.03
C ALA A 48 8.22 8.85 -0.47
N LEU A 49 8.05 8.55 -1.77
CA LEU A 49 6.86 7.89 -2.27
C LEU A 49 6.75 6.44 -1.77
N ILE A 50 7.86 5.70 -1.71
CA ILE A 50 7.88 4.32 -1.20
C ILE A 50 7.47 4.30 0.28
N GLU A 51 8.01 5.19 1.10
CA GLU A 51 7.64 5.33 2.52
C GLU A 51 6.13 5.54 2.69
N GLU A 52 5.54 6.41 1.86
CA GLU A 52 4.09 6.68 1.89
C GLU A 52 3.24 5.49 1.41
N CYS A 53 3.73 4.74 0.41
CA CYS A 53 3.08 3.49 -0.01
C CYS A 53 3.11 2.45 1.12
N LEU A 54 4.25 2.30 1.80
CA LEU A 54 4.42 1.37 2.91
C LEU A 54 3.57 1.77 4.12
N TYR A 55 3.52 3.06 4.45
CA TYR A 55 2.70 3.59 5.52
C TYR A 55 1.21 3.32 5.25
N LYS A 56 0.72 3.64 4.05
CA LYS A 56 -0.66 3.34 3.65
C LYS A 56 -0.96 1.84 3.75
N ARG A 57 -0.08 0.99 3.22
CA ARG A 57 -0.24 -0.47 3.29
C ARG A 57 -0.31 -0.95 4.74
N ASN A 58 0.55 -0.43 5.62
CA ASN A 58 0.54 -0.81 7.02
C ASN A 58 -0.80 -0.47 7.70
N LEU A 59 -1.37 0.71 7.43
CA LEU A 59 -2.69 1.08 7.93
C LEU A 59 -3.80 0.16 7.40
N GLU A 60 -3.76 -0.20 6.10
CA GLU A 60 -4.72 -1.13 5.50
C GLU A 60 -4.66 -2.53 6.14
N ILE A 61 -3.44 -3.02 6.41
CA ILE A 61 -3.20 -4.28 7.12
C ILE A 61 -3.80 -4.22 8.53
N GLN A 62 -3.48 -3.18 9.30
CA GLN A 62 -4.00 -3.01 10.66
C GLN A 62 -5.53 -2.98 10.67
N TYR A 63 -6.12 -2.17 9.79
CA TYR A 63 -7.58 -2.07 9.66
C TYR A 63 -8.21 -3.42 9.31
N SER A 64 -7.65 -4.13 8.34
CA SER A 64 -8.17 -5.43 7.91
C SER A 64 -8.12 -6.49 9.02
N ILE A 65 -7.02 -6.53 9.78
CA ILE A 65 -6.88 -7.43 10.94
C ILE A 65 -7.90 -7.08 12.02
N LEU A 66 -8.00 -5.79 12.39
CA LEU A 66 -8.94 -5.31 13.41
C LEU A 66 -10.39 -5.67 13.05
N GLU A 67 -10.78 -5.45 11.80
CA GLU A 67 -12.09 -5.83 11.28
C GLU A 67 -12.35 -7.34 11.38
N LYS A 68 -11.34 -8.18 11.11
CA LYS A 68 -11.47 -9.64 11.20
C LYS A 68 -11.69 -10.14 12.63
N ILE A 69 -11.11 -9.46 13.62
CA ILE A 69 -11.15 -9.87 15.03
C ILE A 69 -12.21 -9.16 15.86
N LYS A 70 -12.82 -8.06 15.38
CA LYS A 70 -13.69 -7.16 16.16
C LYS A 70 -14.78 -7.85 16.98
N ASN A 71 -15.42 -8.89 16.43
CA ASN A 71 -16.55 -9.60 17.06
C ASN A 71 -16.14 -10.92 17.72
N THR A 72 -14.86 -11.09 18.05
CA THR A 72 -14.34 -12.33 18.64
C THR A 72 -13.92 -12.05 20.06
N ASN A 73 -14.53 -12.67 21.07
CA ASN A 73 -14.16 -12.40 22.47
C ASN A 73 -13.16 -13.40 23.04
N ASN A 74 -13.09 -14.62 22.47
CA ASN A 74 -12.14 -15.64 22.91
C ASN A 74 -10.72 -15.33 22.38
N PRO A 75 -9.68 -15.20 23.26
CA PRO A 75 -8.32 -14.86 22.85
C PRO A 75 -7.66 -15.85 21.88
N LEU A 76 -7.86 -17.15 22.07
CA LEU A 76 -7.29 -18.18 21.20
C LEU A 76 -7.91 -18.13 19.80
N ILE A 77 -9.23 -17.87 19.72
CA ILE A 77 -9.91 -17.69 18.44
C ILE A 77 -9.43 -16.40 17.75
N LYS A 78 -9.17 -15.31 18.49
CA LYS A 78 -8.57 -14.09 17.92
C LYS A 78 -7.21 -14.39 17.29
N LEU A 79 -6.30 -15.05 18.02
CA LEU A 79 -4.98 -15.41 17.51
C LEU A 79 -5.08 -16.26 16.24
N LYS A 80 -5.93 -17.30 16.24
CA LYS A 80 -6.16 -18.13 15.06
C LYS A 80 -6.65 -17.32 13.85
N LYS A 81 -7.55 -16.35 14.06
CA LYS A 81 -8.03 -15.46 13.00
C LYS A 81 -6.93 -14.55 12.43
N ILE A 82 -6.01 -14.08 13.27
CA ILE A 82 -4.86 -13.28 12.81
C ILE A 82 -3.92 -14.13 11.94
N PHE A 83 -3.59 -15.35 12.37
CA PHE A 83 -2.77 -16.26 11.57
C PHE A 83 -3.43 -16.60 10.23
N ASN A 84 -4.72 -16.94 10.23
CA ASN A 84 -5.46 -17.21 9.00
C ASN A 84 -5.47 -15.98 8.07
N TRP A 85 -5.67 -14.78 8.62
CA TRP A 85 -5.60 -13.55 7.84
C TRP A 85 -4.24 -13.36 7.15
N HIS A 86 -3.13 -13.64 7.84
CA HIS A 86 -1.80 -13.56 7.23
C HIS A 86 -1.60 -14.59 6.11
N ILE A 87 -2.09 -15.82 6.30
CA ILE A 87 -2.03 -16.87 5.26
C ILE A 87 -2.84 -16.43 4.03
N ASP A 88 -4.06 -15.93 4.23
CA ASP A 88 -4.93 -15.44 3.15
C ASP A 88 -4.28 -14.25 2.41
N TRP A 89 -3.58 -13.38 3.12
CA TRP A 89 -2.92 -12.20 2.56
C TRP A 89 -1.68 -12.53 1.72
N ILE A 90 -0.89 -13.53 2.12
CA ILE A 90 0.32 -13.94 1.38
C ILE A 90 -0.04 -14.73 0.11
N ASN A 91 -1.15 -15.48 0.15
CA ASN A 91 -1.57 -16.34 -0.95
C ASN A 91 -2.41 -15.62 -2.04
N ASN A 92 -2.67 -14.32 -1.89
CA ASN A 92 -3.34 -13.46 -2.87
C ASN A 92 -2.36 -12.47 -3.50
#